data_AF-A0A830CM63-F1
#
_entry.id   AF-A0A830CM63-F1
#
_cell.length_a   1.000
_cell.length_b   1.000
_cell.length_c   1.000
_cell.angle_alpha   90.00
_cell.angle_beta   90.00
_cell.angle_gamma   90.00
#
_symmetry.space_group_name_H-M   'P 1'
#
loop_
_entity.id
_entity.type
_entity.pdbx_description
1 polymer ?
#
loop_
_entity_poly.entity_id
_entity_poly.type
_entity_poly.pdbx_seq_one_letter_code
_entity_poly.pdbx_strand_id
1 'polypeptide(L)'
;MAHHKEYYTFKWAAAANEEWLTPLENCHAWFTGWRPSAAFHLVEAILASLSEEQLHKIEGLQAKIKAGEERVEKEMVRYNMYMRSWKMLQLVRLESEANTTVLRQVKAARKGMVGGSEKVVKMADCLRRQTLKGVLDVLTPIQRVDFLAATSMLQIQIRKWGKRELQLK
;
A
#
# COMPACT_ATOMS: atom_id res chain seq x y z
N MET A 1 -22.42 -1.46 4.28
CA MET A 1 -21.45 -1.99 3.29
C MET A 1 -21.12 -1.01 2.15
N ALA A 2 -21.99 -0.04 1.80
CA ALA A 2 -21.74 0.96 0.76
C ALA A 2 -20.51 1.85 1.02
N HIS A 3 -20.33 2.33 2.25
CA HIS A 3 -19.19 3.19 2.62
C HIS A 3 -17.81 2.52 2.50
N HIS A 4 -17.70 1.21 2.75
CA HIS A 4 -16.43 0.51 2.53
C HIS A 4 -16.14 0.41 1.02
N LYS A 5 -17.15 0.25 0.18
CA LYS A 5 -16.96 0.25 -1.27
C LYS A 5 -16.57 1.65 -1.76
N GLU A 6 -17.25 2.69 -1.32
CA GLU A 6 -16.95 4.09 -1.66
C GLU A 6 -15.55 4.52 -1.24
N TYR A 7 -15.13 4.23 0.00
CA TYR A 7 -13.78 4.53 0.48
C TYR A 7 -12.71 3.92 -0.42
N TYR A 8 -12.86 2.65 -0.80
CA TYR A 8 -11.91 2.00 -1.70
C TYR A 8 -12.00 2.54 -3.12
N THR A 9 -13.19 2.87 -3.61
CA THR A 9 -13.37 3.46 -4.96
C THR A 9 -12.68 4.83 -5.05
N PHE A 10 -12.83 5.66 -4.03
CA PHE A 10 -12.21 6.98 -3.97
C PHE A 10 -10.69 6.89 -3.77
N LYS A 11 -10.23 6.00 -2.88
CA LYS A 11 -8.80 5.67 -2.71
C LYS A 11 -8.18 5.22 -4.04
N TRP A 12 -8.88 4.39 -4.83
CA TRP A 12 -8.39 3.91 -6.13
C TRP A 12 -8.33 5.01 -7.18
N ALA A 13 -9.33 5.92 -7.20
CA ALA A 13 -9.33 7.07 -8.09
C ALA A 13 -8.19 8.05 -7.78
N ALA A 14 -7.96 8.33 -6.49
CA ALA A 14 -6.91 9.27 -6.07
C ALA A 14 -5.49 8.69 -6.17
N ALA A 15 -5.32 7.38 -5.98
CA ALA A 15 -4.03 6.70 -6.21
C ALA A 15 -3.57 6.80 -7.68
N ALA A 16 -4.49 7.00 -8.63
CA ALA A 16 -4.15 7.20 -10.03
C ALA A 16 -3.54 8.59 -10.32
N ASN A 17 -3.72 9.56 -9.43
CA ASN A 17 -3.21 10.94 -9.56
C ASN A 17 -2.08 11.28 -8.56
N GLU A 18 -1.67 10.35 -7.68
CA GLU A 18 -0.69 10.60 -6.60
C GLU A 18 -1.10 11.71 -5.59
N GLU A 19 -2.36 12.18 -5.61
CA GLU A 19 -2.84 13.39 -4.90
C GLU A 19 -3.27 13.17 -3.42
N TRP A 20 -3.26 11.93 -2.91
CA TRP A 20 -3.92 11.63 -1.63
C TRP A 20 -3.01 11.61 -0.39
N LEU A 21 -1.69 11.54 -0.56
CA LEU A 21 -0.73 11.38 0.53
C LEU A 21 0.21 12.58 0.59
N THR A 22 0.51 13.06 1.79
CA THR A 22 1.59 14.05 1.96
C THR A 22 2.94 13.45 1.53
N PRO A 23 3.97 14.26 1.23
CA PRO A 23 5.30 13.74 0.86
C PRO A 23 5.87 12.75 1.90
N LEU A 24 5.72 13.03 3.20
CA LEU A 24 6.06 12.10 4.28
C LEU A 24 5.19 10.84 4.29
N GLU A 25 3.89 10.96 4.05
CA GLU A 25 3.02 9.79 3.95
C GLU A 25 3.38 8.93 2.72
N ASN A 26 3.83 9.55 1.63
CA ASN A 26 4.38 8.89 0.45
C ASN A 26 5.71 8.19 0.72
N CYS A 27 6.62 8.78 1.53
CA CYS A 27 7.90 8.12 1.84
C CYS A 27 7.72 6.88 2.73
N HIS A 28 6.65 6.83 3.52
CA HIS A 28 6.27 5.65 4.30
C HIS A 28 5.23 4.76 3.60
N ALA A 29 4.73 5.15 2.42
CA ALA A 29 3.76 4.38 1.67
C ALA A 29 4.45 3.35 0.77
N TRP A 30 4.20 2.08 1.07
CA TRP A 30 4.33 1.00 0.13
C TRP A 30 3.07 0.97 -0.76
N PHE A 31 3.13 1.71 -1.87
CA PHE A 31 2.07 1.92 -2.85
C PHE A 31 0.89 2.78 -2.35
N THR A 32 0.02 2.24 -1.50
CA THR A 32 -1.17 2.97 -0.97
C THR A 32 -1.36 2.82 0.53
N GLY A 33 -0.30 2.42 1.25
CA GLY A 33 -0.33 2.22 2.70
C GLY A 33 0.99 1.63 3.23
N TRP A 34 1.01 1.16 4.48
CA TRP A 34 2.22 0.64 5.12
C TRP A 34 2.75 -0.66 4.49
N ARG A 35 4.05 -0.91 4.62
CA ARG A 35 4.70 -2.16 4.21
C ARG A 35 4.44 -3.25 5.26
N PRO A 36 3.86 -4.41 4.90
CA PRO A 36 3.53 -5.49 5.83
C PRO A 36 4.62 -5.87 6.85
N SER A 37 5.89 -5.86 6.46
CA SER A 37 7.02 -6.18 7.32
C SER A 37 7.17 -5.22 8.52
N ALA A 38 6.69 -3.98 8.41
CA ALA A 38 6.76 -3.01 9.49
C ALA A 38 5.93 -3.41 10.73
N ALA A 39 4.92 -4.26 10.57
CA ALA A 39 4.16 -4.79 11.70
C ALA A 39 5.03 -5.65 12.64
N PHE A 40 6.04 -6.34 12.11
CA PHE A 40 6.91 -7.18 12.93
C PHE A 40 7.89 -6.36 13.77
N HIS A 41 8.38 -5.23 13.25
CA HIS A 41 9.16 -4.30 14.06
C HIS A 41 8.34 -3.72 15.22
N LEU A 42 7.03 -3.49 15.03
CA LEU A 42 6.15 -3.09 16.13
C LEU A 42 5.96 -4.21 17.15
N VAL A 43 5.76 -5.45 16.69
CA VAL A 43 5.69 -6.63 17.57
C VAL A 43 6.95 -6.74 18.43
N GLU A 44 8.14 -6.61 17.83
CA GLU A 44 9.43 -6.66 18.54
C GLU A 44 9.62 -5.48 19.50
N ALA A 45 9.23 -4.26 19.11
CA ALA A 45 9.45 -3.06 19.90
C ALA A 45 8.52 -2.92 21.12
N ILE A 46 7.31 -3.48 21.04
CA ILE A 46 6.25 -3.24 22.03
C ILE A 46 6.04 -4.44 22.95
N LEU A 47 6.33 -5.65 22.48
CA LEU A 47 6.09 -6.86 23.26
C LEU A 47 7.38 -7.25 23.98
N ALA A 48 7.52 -6.77 25.22
CA ALA A 48 8.68 -6.98 26.08
C ALA A 48 8.98 -8.47 26.38
N SER A 49 8.02 -9.37 26.15
CA SER A 49 8.25 -10.82 26.17
C SER A 49 7.21 -11.56 25.33
N LEU A 50 7.62 -12.01 24.14
CA LEU A 50 6.95 -13.09 23.44
C LEU A 50 7.44 -14.42 24.01
N SER A 51 6.54 -15.38 24.18
CA SER A 51 6.98 -16.76 24.44
C SER A 51 7.76 -17.32 23.25
N GLU A 52 8.62 -18.31 23.48
CA GLU A 52 9.40 -18.97 22.43
C GLU A 52 8.51 -19.56 21.32
N GLU A 53 7.35 -20.11 21.69
CA GLU A 53 6.36 -20.60 20.74
C GLU A 53 5.76 -19.47 19.88
N GLN A 54 5.47 -18.32 20.49
CA GLN A 54 4.99 -17.15 19.75
C GLN A 54 6.06 -16.59 18.83
N LEU A 55 7.31 -16.54 19.28
CA LEU A 55 8.44 -16.08 18.47
C LEU A 55 8.59 -16.94 17.22
N HIS A 56 8.61 -18.26 17.36
CA HIS A 56 8.71 -19.18 16.23
C HIS A 56 7.55 -19.01 15.22
N LYS A 57 6.32 -18.83 15.73
CA LYS A 57 5.14 -18.55 14.88
C LYS A 57 5.26 -17.22 14.15
N ILE A 58 5.77 -16.18 14.82
CA ILE A 58 5.99 -14.85 14.24
C ILE A 58 7.08 -14.90 13.16
N GLU A 59 8.20 -15.57 13.39
CA GLU A 59 9.28 -15.74 12.40
C GLU A 59 8.76 -16.45 11.14
N GLY A 60 8.01 -17.55 11.33
CA GLY A 60 7.37 -18.26 10.22
C GLY A 60 6.36 -17.40 9.46
N LEU A 61 5.61 -16.55 10.16
CA LEU A 61 4.69 -15.59 9.54
C LEU A 61 5.46 -14.50 8.79
N GLN A 62 6.53 -13.95 9.36
CA GLN A 62 7.37 -12.92 8.75
C GLN A 62 7.99 -13.40 7.44
N ALA A 63 8.50 -14.63 7.40
CA ALA A 63 9.01 -15.24 6.19
C ALA A 63 7.93 -15.35 5.10
N LYS A 64 6.72 -15.81 5.45
CA LYS A 64 5.57 -15.89 4.52
C LYS A 64 5.17 -14.52 3.99
N ILE A 65 5.09 -13.52 4.88
CA ILE A 65 4.73 -12.15 4.49
C ILE A 65 5.80 -11.54 3.58
N LYS A 66 7.09 -11.73 3.87
CA LYS A 66 8.20 -11.26 3.02
C LYS A 66 8.12 -11.84 1.60
N ALA A 67 7.87 -13.14 1.47
CA ALA A 67 7.64 -13.76 0.16
C ALA A 67 6.39 -13.20 -0.54
N GLY A 68 5.36 -12.83 0.22
CA GLY A 68 4.19 -12.11 -0.27
C GLY A 68 4.54 -10.72 -0.80
N GLU A 69 5.35 -9.95 -0.07
CA GLU A 69 5.78 -8.61 -0.45
C GLU A 69 6.55 -8.64 -1.77
N GLU A 70 7.48 -9.58 -1.93
CA GLU A 70 8.24 -9.76 -3.18
C GLU A 70 7.32 -10.04 -4.38
N ARG A 71 6.21 -10.76 -4.18
CA ARG A 71 5.21 -10.99 -5.24
C ARG A 71 4.48 -9.71 -5.59
N VAL A 72 4.12 -8.88 -4.61
CA VAL A 72 3.49 -7.58 -4.88
C VAL A 72 4.49 -6.64 -5.57
N GLU A 73 5.74 -6.58 -5.13
CA GLU A 73 6.79 -5.75 -5.74
C GLU A 73 7.01 -6.11 -7.22
N LYS A 74 6.99 -7.40 -7.58
CA LYS A 74 7.04 -7.83 -8.98
C LYS A 74 5.87 -7.28 -9.81
N GLU A 75 4.66 -7.23 -9.24
CA GLU A 75 3.50 -6.63 -9.91
C GLU A 75 3.58 -5.10 -9.94
N MET A 76 4.16 -4.46 -8.92
CA MET A 76 4.44 -3.01 -8.93
C MET A 76 5.38 -2.64 -10.09
N VAL A 77 6.40 -3.45 -10.36
CA VAL A 77 7.30 -3.24 -11.51
C VAL A 77 6.51 -3.29 -12.83
N ARG A 78 5.57 -4.24 -12.97
CA ARG A 78 4.69 -4.34 -14.16
C ARG A 78 3.77 -3.13 -14.27
N TYR A 79 3.15 -2.70 -13.17
CA TYR A 79 2.35 -1.47 -13.12
C TYR A 79 3.15 -0.24 -13.55
N ASN A 80 4.38 -0.09 -13.04
CA ASN A 80 5.26 1.02 -13.40
C ASN A 80 5.58 1.05 -14.90
N MET A 81 5.70 -0.12 -15.53
CA MET A 81 5.83 -0.20 -16.98
C MET A 81 4.59 0.35 -17.70
N TYR A 82 3.38 -0.10 -17.31
CA TYR A 82 2.13 0.41 -17.89
C TYR A 82 1.94 1.92 -17.67
N MET A 83 2.27 2.44 -16.49
CA MET A 83 2.26 3.87 -16.17
C MET A 83 3.18 4.66 -17.11
N ARG A 84 4.41 4.19 -17.31
CA ARG A 84 5.39 4.86 -18.20
C ARG A 84 4.91 4.86 -19.66
N SER A 85 4.43 3.73 -20.16
CA SER A 85 3.87 3.64 -21.52
C SER A 85 2.67 4.58 -21.71
N TRP A 86 1.79 4.68 -20.71
CA TRP A 86 0.67 5.61 -20.76
C TRP A 86 1.13 7.08 -20.75
N LYS A 87 2.04 7.47 -19.85
CA LYS A 87 2.59 8.85 -19.78
C LYS A 87 3.26 9.23 -21.12
N MET A 88 4.04 8.33 -21.71
CA MET A 88 4.68 8.55 -23.01
C MET A 88 3.66 8.79 -24.14
N LEU A 89 2.62 7.94 -24.22
CA LEU A 89 1.57 8.09 -25.24
C LEU A 89 0.70 9.34 -25.05
N GLN A 90 0.55 9.82 -23.81
CA GLN A 90 -0.13 11.10 -23.55
C GLN A 90 0.66 12.30 -24.08
N LEU A 91 1.99 12.30 -23.94
CA LEU A 91 2.84 13.36 -24.50
C LEU A 91 2.70 13.41 -26.03
N VAL A 92 2.79 12.25 -26.70
CA VAL A 92 2.61 12.15 -28.16
C VAL A 92 1.23 12.63 -28.60
N ARG A 93 0.18 12.39 -27.79
CA ARG A 93 -1.18 12.88 -28.07
C ARG A 93 -1.28 14.41 -27.99
N LEU A 94 -0.56 15.05 -27.07
CA LEU A 94 -0.53 16.51 -26.96
C LEU A 94 0.20 17.16 -28.14
N GLU A 95 1.17 16.45 -28.74
CA GLU A 95 1.90 16.90 -29.94
C GLU A 95 1.15 16.59 -31.26
N SER A 96 0.23 15.62 -31.25
CA SER A 96 -0.54 15.17 -32.41
C SER A 96 -2.04 15.41 -32.19
N GLU A 97 -2.49 16.63 -32.46
CA GLU A 97 -3.92 16.94 -32.48
C GLU A 97 -4.56 16.21 -33.67
N ALA A 98 -5.46 15.25 -33.37
CA ALA A 98 -6.34 14.52 -34.30
C ALA A 98 -5.91 13.17 -34.91
N ASN A 99 -4.93 12.44 -34.35
CA ASN A 99 -4.72 11.03 -34.75
C ASN A 99 -5.62 10.04 -33.98
N THR A 100 -6.65 9.50 -34.63
CA THR A 100 -7.57 8.48 -34.09
C THR A 100 -6.85 7.20 -33.63
N THR A 101 -5.72 6.86 -34.26
CA THR A 101 -4.89 5.71 -33.87
C THR A 101 -4.19 5.94 -32.53
N VAL A 102 -3.64 7.15 -32.34
CA VAL A 102 -2.98 7.55 -31.09
C VAL A 102 -4.01 7.59 -29.95
N LEU A 103 -5.21 8.11 -30.19
CA LEU A 103 -6.30 8.07 -29.21
C LEU A 103 -6.66 6.64 -28.77
N ARG A 104 -6.70 5.68 -29.69
CA ARG A 104 -6.97 4.27 -29.37
C ARG A 104 -5.85 3.66 -28.50
N GLN A 105 -4.60 3.94 -28.84
CA GLN A 105 -3.43 3.47 -28.09
C GLN A 105 -3.39 4.07 -26.67
N VAL A 106 -3.65 5.38 -26.54
CA VAL A 106 -3.74 6.06 -25.24
C VAL A 106 -4.83 5.44 -24.36
N LYS A 107 -6.02 5.16 -24.91
CA LYS A 107 -7.11 4.51 -24.18
C LYS A 107 -6.73 3.09 -23.73
N ALA A 108 -6.09 2.31 -24.59
CA ALA A 108 -5.62 0.96 -24.26
C ALA A 108 -4.54 0.98 -23.16
N ALA A 109 -3.55 1.88 -23.27
CA ALA A 109 -2.50 2.05 -22.27
C ALA A 109 -3.07 2.49 -20.91
N ARG A 110 -4.03 3.43 -20.91
CA ARG A 110 -4.75 3.84 -19.69
C ARG A 110 -5.47 2.66 -19.04
N LYS A 111 -6.13 1.81 -19.84
CA LYS A 111 -6.83 0.61 -19.32
C LYS A 111 -5.85 -0.38 -18.69
N GLY A 112 -4.71 -0.64 -19.33
CA GLY A 112 -3.65 -1.50 -18.79
C GLY A 112 -3.06 -0.96 -17.48
N MET A 113 -2.81 0.35 -17.43
CA MET A 113 -2.36 1.07 -16.24
C MET A 113 -3.35 0.96 -15.07
N VAL A 114 -4.63 1.27 -15.30
CA VAL A 114 -5.68 1.20 -14.28
C VAL A 114 -5.83 -0.24 -13.77
N GLY A 115 -5.88 -1.22 -14.67
CA GLY A 115 -5.96 -2.63 -14.30
C GLY A 115 -4.74 -3.13 -13.52
N GLY A 116 -3.53 -2.69 -13.91
CA GLY A 116 -2.30 -2.96 -13.17
C GLY A 116 -2.32 -2.37 -11.76
N SER A 117 -2.77 -1.11 -11.63
CA SER A 117 -2.93 -0.46 -10.32
C SER A 117 -3.90 -1.23 -9.44
N GLU A 118 -5.09 -1.54 -9.95
CA GLU A 118 -6.12 -2.27 -9.20
C GLU A 118 -5.60 -3.61 -8.68
N LYS A 119 -4.86 -4.35 -9.51
CA LYS A 119 -4.24 -5.62 -9.13
C LYS A 119 -3.23 -5.44 -7.99
N VAL A 120 -2.32 -4.48 -8.11
CA VAL A 120 -1.31 -4.18 -7.09
C VAL A 120 -1.96 -3.76 -5.78
N VAL A 121 -2.95 -2.84 -5.81
CA VAL A 121 -3.68 -2.42 -4.60
C VAL A 121 -4.32 -3.62 -3.91
N LYS A 122 -5.05 -4.46 -4.66
CA LYS A 122 -5.73 -5.63 -4.09
C LYS A 122 -4.75 -6.60 -3.44
N MET A 123 -3.62 -6.88 -4.10
CA MET A 123 -2.60 -7.76 -3.54
C MET A 123 -1.97 -7.17 -2.28
N ALA A 124 -1.61 -5.88 -2.28
CA ALA A 124 -1.04 -5.19 -1.13
C ALA A 124 -2.02 -5.17 0.06
N ASP A 125 -3.29 -4.83 -0.17
CA ASP A 125 -4.31 -4.77 0.88
C ASP A 125 -4.68 -6.17 1.41
N CYS A 126 -4.66 -7.20 0.56
CA CYS A 126 -4.80 -8.59 0.99
C CYS A 126 -3.64 -8.99 1.91
N LEU A 127 -2.40 -8.67 1.52
CA LEU A 127 -1.22 -9.00 2.30
C LEU A 127 -1.21 -8.29 3.66
N ARG A 128 -1.55 -6.99 3.72
CA ARG A 128 -1.73 -6.25 4.98
C ARG A 128 -2.76 -6.90 5.91
N ARG A 129 -3.90 -7.33 5.36
CA ARG A 129 -4.94 -8.02 6.13
C ARG A 129 -4.42 -9.36 6.66
N GLN A 130 -3.70 -10.12 5.85
CA GLN A 130 -3.08 -11.39 6.25
C GLN A 130 -2.06 -11.19 7.36
N THR A 131 -1.23 -10.15 7.28
CA THR A 131 -0.26 -9.81 8.32
C THR A 131 -0.94 -9.47 9.64
N LEU A 132 -1.90 -8.54 9.63
CA LEU A 132 -2.61 -8.15 10.85
C LEU A 132 -3.33 -9.33 11.47
N LYS A 133 -4.06 -10.11 10.67
CA LYS A 133 -4.74 -11.31 11.15
C LYS A 133 -3.74 -12.30 11.74
N GLY A 134 -2.66 -12.61 11.01
CA GLY A 134 -1.67 -13.58 11.45
C GLY A 134 -0.96 -13.17 12.75
N VAL A 135 -0.62 -11.89 12.91
CA VAL A 135 -0.05 -11.38 14.16
C VAL A 135 -1.06 -11.54 15.29
N LEU A 136 -2.30 -11.08 15.11
CA LEU A 136 -3.34 -11.17 16.14
C LEU A 136 -3.64 -12.63 16.53
N ASP A 137 -3.62 -13.57 15.58
CA ASP A 137 -3.86 -15.00 15.85
C ASP A 137 -2.78 -15.61 16.76
N VAL A 138 -1.55 -15.08 16.77
CA VAL A 138 -0.44 -15.54 17.62
C VAL A 138 -0.44 -14.87 19.01
N LEU A 139 -0.89 -13.63 19.10
CA LEU A 139 -0.85 -12.84 20.33
C LEU A 139 -1.96 -13.23 21.31
N THR A 140 -1.69 -13.10 22.61
CA THR A 140 -2.70 -13.20 23.67
C THR A 140 -3.64 -11.98 23.67
N PRO A 141 -4.83 -12.03 24.28
CA PRO A 141 -5.78 -10.92 24.26
C PRO A 141 -5.19 -9.58 24.73
N ILE A 142 -4.36 -9.58 25.77
CA ILE A 142 -3.71 -8.36 26.29
C ILE A 142 -2.69 -7.83 25.27
N GLN A 143 -1.80 -8.70 24.77
CA GLN A 143 -0.81 -8.32 23.75
C GLN A 143 -1.46 -7.78 22.46
N ARG A 144 -2.65 -8.31 22.07
CA ARG A 144 -3.41 -7.78 20.93
C ARG A 144 -3.85 -6.34 21.16
N VAL A 145 -4.33 -6.02 22.36
CA VAL A 145 -4.75 -4.65 22.71
C VAL A 145 -3.54 -3.71 22.66
N ASP A 146 -2.41 -4.10 23.25
CA ASP A 146 -1.18 -3.30 23.23
C ASP A 146 -0.68 -3.07 21.79
N PHE A 147 -0.64 -4.13 20.99
CA PHE A 147 -0.25 -4.05 19.57
C PHE A 147 -1.17 -3.12 18.76
N LEU A 148 -2.49 -3.23 18.94
CA LEU A 148 -3.47 -2.40 18.23
C LEU A 148 -3.42 -0.94 18.68
N ALA A 149 -3.24 -0.70 19.98
CA ALA A 149 -3.09 0.65 20.52
C ALA A 149 -1.83 1.32 19.95
N ALA A 150 -0.71 0.62 19.93
CA ALA A 150 0.53 1.13 19.40
C ALA A 150 0.49 1.33 17.87
N THR A 151 -0.13 0.42 17.13
CA THR A 151 -0.37 0.58 15.68
C THR A 151 -1.20 1.84 15.41
N SER A 152 -2.25 2.06 16.20
CA SER A 152 -3.12 3.24 16.09
C SER A 152 -2.36 4.52 16.42
N MET A 153 -1.53 4.50 17.48
CA MET A 153 -0.68 5.61 17.85
C MET A 153 0.30 5.97 16.74
N LEU A 154 0.99 4.99 16.17
CA LEU A 154 1.92 5.19 15.06
C LEU A 154 1.20 5.84 13.86
N GLN A 155 0.02 5.33 13.47
CA GLN A 155 -0.76 5.90 12.37
C GLN A 155 -1.16 7.36 12.65
N ILE A 156 -1.55 7.68 13.89
CA ILE A 156 -1.87 9.06 14.29
C ILE A 156 -0.62 9.95 14.20
N GLN A 157 0.54 9.48 14.65
CA GLN A 157 1.78 10.26 14.61
C GLN A 157 2.26 10.52 13.18
N ILE A 158 2.25 9.50 12.31
CA ILE A 158 2.59 9.66 10.89
C ILE A 158 1.70 10.73 10.25
N ARG A 159 0.39 10.68 10.48
CA ARG A 159 -0.55 11.70 9.97
C ARG A 159 -0.27 13.09 10.53
N LYS A 160 0.03 13.20 11.83
CA LYS A 160 0.36 14.49 12.46
C LYS A 160 1.66 15.07 11.91
N TRP A 161 2.68 14.25 11.67
CA TRP A 161 3.93 14.69 11.04
C TRP A 161 3.70 15.11 9.59
N GLY A 162 2.96 14.32 8.81
CA GLY A 162 2.64 14.65 7.42
C GLY A 162 1.93 16.00 7.27
N LYS A 163 1.01 16.33 8.17
CA LYS A 163 0.33 17.63 8.19
C LYS A 163 1.24 18.80 8.58
N ARG A 164 2.19 18.59 9.50
CA ARG A 164 3.16 19.65 9.89
C ARG A 164 4.12 19.99 8.77
N GLU A 165 4.53 18.99 7.99
CA GLU A 165 5.41 19.19 6.83
C GLU A 165 4.76 20.04 5.72
N LEU A 166 3.43 19.99 5.60
CA LEU A 166 2.67 20.82 4.66
C LEU A 166 2.45 22.27 5.14
N GLN A 167 2.61 22.55 6.44
CA GLN A 167 2.45 23.89 7.01
C GLN A 167 3.75 24.72 6.99
N LEU A 168 4.88 24.08 6.69
CA LEU A 168 6.22 24.69 6.65
C LEU A 168 6.70 24.98 5.21
N LYS A 169 5.81 24.86 4.22
CA LYS A 169 6.01 25.22 2.81
C LYS A 169 5.01 26.28 2.41
#